data_AF-A0A6I0EFY4-F1
#
_entry.id   AF-A0A6I0EFY4-F1
#
_cell.length_a   1.000
_cell.length_b   1.000
_cell.length_c   1.000
_cell.angle_alpha   90.00
_cell.angle_beta   90.00
_cell.angle_gamma   90.00
#
_symmetry.space_group_name_H-M   'P 1'
#
loop_
_entity.id
_entity.type
_entity.pdbx_description
1 polymer ?
#
loop_
_entity_poly.entity_id
_entity_poly.type
_entity_poly.pdbx_seq_one_letter_code
_entity_poly.pdbx_strand_id
1 'polypeptide(L)'
;MLAALAATAAAAASLAALAAVSAAAATNRWISFRSLAISLAGAAVFFGARFAATRAGRGVVVGGVVLAVIAASVSGLLQAYGWNWPLLADTRAPGGTLGNRNFMAHLTVIGLPLAGWIAARARTRLGALLGVGAMAIMTGAIVLSRSRAAWVGLG
;
A
#
# COMPACT_ATOMS: atom_id res chain seq x y z
N MET A 1 3.19 -23.08 -18.32
CA MET A 1 2.55 -21.78 -17.98
C MET A 1 1.33 -21.92 -17.07
N LEU A 2 0.37 -22.81 -17.36
CA LEU A 2 -0.84 -23.03 -16.54
C LEU A 2 -0.53 -23.52 -15.11
N ALA A 3 0.42 -24.44 -14.95
CA ALA A 3 0.82 -24.94 -13.62
C ALA A 3 1.41 -23.85 -12.71
N ALA A 4 2.24 -22.95 -13.25
CA ALA A 4 2.82 -21.83 -12.50
C ALA A 4 1.76 -20.80 -12.06
N LEU A 5 0.75 -20.57 -12.92
CA LEU A 5 -0.40 -19.74 -12.57
C LEU A 5 -1.28 -20.39 -11.49
N ALA A 6 -1.46 -21.71 -11.51
CA ALA A 6 -2.17 -22.41 -10.44
C ALA A 6 -1.41 -22.34 -9.10
N ALA A 7 -0.09 -22.56 -9.14
CA ALA A 7 0.77 -22.51 -7.95
C ALA A 7 0.74 -21.15 -7.24
N THR A 8 0.79 -20.04 -8.00
CA THR A 8 0.73 -18.68 -7.41
C THR A 8 -0.62 -18.37 -6.76
N ALA A 9 -1.74 -18.87 -7.31
CA ALA A 9 -3.04 -18.74 -6.67
C ALA A 9 -3.17 -19.58 -5.40
N ALA A 10 -2.68 -20.83 -5.45
CA ALA A 10 -2.63 -21.68 -4.27
C ALA A 10 -1.80 -21.02 -3.16
N ALA A 11 -0.61 -20.49 -3.50
CA ALA A 11 0.24 -19.79 -2.54
C ALA A 11 -0.46 -18.59 -1.88
N ALA A 12 -1.15 -17.75 -2.65
CA ALA A 12 -1.90 -16.61 -2.11
C ALA A 12 -3.04 -17.05 -1.17
N ALA A 13 -3.79 -18.10 -1.53
CA ALA A 13 -4.83 -18.67 -0.68
C ALA A 13 -4.25 -19.30 0.60
N SER A 14 -3.16 -20.05 0.48
CA SER A 14 -2.47 -20.67 1.62
C SER A 14 -1.92 -19.64 2.58
N LEU A 15 -1.35 -18.52 2.09
CA LEU A 15 -0.90 -17.42 2.93
C LEU A 15 -2.06 -16.75 3.68
N ALA A 16 -3.19 -16.53 3.01
CA ALA A 16 -4.38 -15.98 3.67
C ALA A 16 -4.94 -16.93 4.75
N ALA A 17 -4.99 -18.24 4.48
CA ALA A 17 -5.41 -19.24 5.44
C ALA A 17 -4.44 -19.31 6.64
N LEU A 18 -3.13 -19.30 6.38
CA LEU A 18 -2.11 -19.27 7.43
C LEU A 18 -2.22 -18.01 8.29
N ALA A 19 -2.50 -16.85 7.69
CA ALA A 19 -2.75 -15.62 8.42
C ALA A 19 -3.97 -15.73 9.35
N ALA A 20 -5.05 -16.40 8.92
CA ALA A 20 -6.24 -16.63 9.74
C ALA A 20 -5.95 -17.56 10.93
N VAL A 21 -5.21 -18.65 10.70
CA VAL A 21 -4.79 -19.57 11.76
C VAL A 21 -3.86 -18.86 12.76
N SER A 22 -2.85 -18.13 12.26
CA SER A 22 -1.94 -17.35 13.09
C SER A 22 -2.69 -16.30 13.91
N ALA A 23 -3.70 -15.66 13.31
CA ALA A 23 -4.50 -14.66 13.99
C ALA A 23 -5.31 -15.23 15.17
N ALA A 24 -5.84 -16.46 15.02
CA ALA A 24 -6.57 -17.16 16.08
C ALA A 24 -5.68 -17.53 17.27
N ALA A 25 -4.39 -17.83 17.02
CA ALA A 25 -3.42 -18.18 18.05
C ALA A 25 -2.77 -16.96 18.76
N ALA A 26 -2.99 -15.74 18.25
CA ALA A 26 -2.29 -14.56 18.73
C ALA A 26 -2.87 -14.00 20.05
N THR A 27 -1.99 -13.66 20.99
CA THR A 27 -2.36 -13.06 22.29
C THR A 27 -2.86 -11.62 22.14
N ASN A 28 -2.25 -10.84 21.25
CA ASN A 28 -2.69 -9.48 20.94
C ASN A 28 -3.72 -9.50 19.80
N ARG A 29 -5.00 -9.57 20.17
CA ARG A 29 -6.13 -9.62 19.23
C ARG A 29 -6.16 -8.44 18.26
N TRP A 30 -5.80 -7.24 18.72
CA TRP A 30 -5.84 -6.06 17.88
C TRP A 30 -4.82 -6.11 16.73
N ILE A 31 -3.54 -6.37 17.06
CA ILE A 31 -2.48 -6.48 16.05
C ILE A 31 -2.76 -7.67 15.11
N SER A 32 -3.26 -8.76 15.68
CA SER A 32 -3.67 -9.96 14.96
C SER A 32 -4.74 -9.67 13.90
N PHE A 33 -5.87 -9.06 14.27
CA PHE A 33 -6.93 -8.71 13.33
C PHE A 33 -6.45 -7.75 12.24
N ARG A 34 -5.61 -6.78 12.58
CA ARG A 34 -5.03 -5.86 11.59
C ARG A 34 -4.16 -6.61 10.58
N SER A 35 -3.27 -7.48 11.05
CA SER A 35 -2.41 -8.29 10.17
C SER A 35 -3.22 -9.23 9.30
N LEU A 36 -4.27 -9.87 9.84
CA LEU A 36 -5.20 -10.70 9.08
C LEU A 36 -5.91 -9.88 7.98
N ALA A 37 -6.44 -8.70 8.33
CA ALA A 37 -7.13 -7.83 7.38
C ALA A 37 -6.20 -7.41 6.22
N ILE A 38 -4.93 -7.10 6.50
CA ILE A 38 -3.93 -6.77 5.47
C ILE A 38 -3.67 -7.97 4.56
N SER A 39 -3.51 -9.18 5.12
CA SER A 39 -3.30 -10.41 4.33
C SER A 39 -4.50 -10.73 3.44
N LEU A 40 -5.72 -10.60 3.97
CA LEU A 40 -6.95 -10.81 3.21
C LEU A 40 -7.12 -9.76 2.11
N ALA A 41 -6.81 -8.49 2.38
CA ALA A 41 -6.82 -7.44 1.36
C ALA A 41 -5.79 -7.72 0.25
N GLY A 42 -4.59 -8.18 0.60
CA GLY A 42 -3.57 -8.59 -0.37
C GLY A 42 -4.03 -9.75 -1.25
N ALA A 43 -4.65 -10.78 -0.67
CA ALA A 43 -5.25 -11.89 -1.41
C ALA A 43 -6.38 -11.39 -2.34
N ALA A 44 -7.26 -10.52 -1.85
CA ALA A 44 -8.35 -9.94 -2.65
C ALA A 44 -7.82 -9.14 -3.84
N VAL A 45 -6.78 -8.32 -3.65
CA VAL A 45 -6.11 -7.59 -4.74
C VAL A 45 -5.48 -8.56 -5.74
N PHE A 46 -4.83 -9.64 -5.28
CA PHE A 46 -4.25 -10.66 -6.16
C PHE A 46 -5.31 -11.35 -7.03
N PHE A 47 -6.39 -11.85 -6.42
CA PHE A 47 -7.47 -12.51 -7.16
C PHE A 47 -8.22 -11.53 -8.06
N GLY A 48 -8.47 -10.31 -7.58
CA GLY A 48 -9.07 -9.23 -8.37
C GLY A 48 -8.22 -8.84 -9.57
N ALA A 49 -6.90 -8.72 -9.40
CA ALA A 49 -5.96 -8.44 -10.49
C ALA A 49 -5.94 -9.55 -11.53
N ARG A 50 -5.96 -10.81 -11.09
CA ARG A 50 -6.02 -11.98 -11.98
C ARG A 50 -7.32 -12.00 -12.78
N PHE A 51 -8.45 -11.76 -12.11
CA PHE A 51 -9.75 -11.67 -12.76
C PHE A 51 -9.84 -10.48 -13.73
N ALA A 52 -9.31 -9.32 -13.36
CA ALA A 52 -9.26 -8.17 -14.25
C ALA A 52 -8.36 -8.43 -15.48
N ALA A 53 -7.26 -9.18 -15.32
CA ALA A 53 -6.35 -9.51 -16.40
C ALA A 53 -7.02 -10.35 -17.51
N THR A 54 -8.00 -11.21 -17.18
CA THR A 54 -8.76 -11.97 -18.20
C THR A 54 -9.76 -11.09 -18.98
N ARG A 55 -10.05 -9.88 -18.51
CA ARG A 55 -11.00 -8.92 -19.10
C ARG A 55 -10.36 -7.61 -19.56
N ALA A 56 -9.06 -7.61 -19.83
CA ALA A 56 -8.29 -6.40 -20.18
C ALA A 56 -8.32 -5.25 -19.14
N GLY A 57 -8.74 -5.52 -17.90
CA GLY A 57 -8.87 -4.55 -16.80
C GLY A 57 -7.57 -4.24 -16.06
N ARG A 58 -6.40 -4.66 -16.57
CA ARG A 58 -5.09 -4.46 -15.90
C ARG A 58 -4.81 -2.99 -15.58
N GLY A 59 -5.15 -2.09 -16.50
CA GLY A 59 -4.96 -0.64 -16.31
C GLY A 59 -5.77 -0.09 -15.15
N VAL A 60 -7.01 -0.57 -14.97
CA VAL A 60 -7.91 -0.14 -13.89
C VAL A 60 -7.37 -0.57 -12.53
N VAL A 61 -6.92 -1.82 -12.41
CA VAL A 61 -6.36 -2.32 -11.14
C VAL A 61 -5.08 -1.59 -10.78
N VAL A 62 -4.14 -1.43 -11.72
CA VAL A 62 -2.89 -0.70 -11.47
C VAL A 62 -3.18 0.76 -11.13
N GLY A 63 -4.05 1.42 -11.89
CA GLY A 63 -4.46 2.80 -11.63
C GLY A 63 -5.12 2.98 -10.25
N GLY A 64 -6.02 2.08 -9.87
CA GLY A 64 -6.68 2.09 -8.56
C GLY A 64 -5.71 1.89 -7.41
N VAL A 65 -4.75 0.96 -7.54
CA VAL A 65 -3.69 0.75 -6.53
C VAL A 65 -2.80 1.99 -6.42
N VAL A 66 -2.34 2.56 -7.54
CA VAL A 66 -1.52 3.77 -7.53
C VAL A 66 -2.28 4.95 -6.90
N LEU A 67 -3.56 5.12 -7.23
CA LEU A 67 -4.39 6.16 -6.63
C LEU A 67 -4.53 5.99 -5.10
N ALA A 68 -4.73 4.76 -4.62
CA ALA A 68 -4.77 4.48 -3.18
C ALA A 68 -3.44 4.81 -2.49
N VAL A 69 -2.31 4.51 -3.12
CA VAL A 69 -0.98 4.83 -2.57
C VAL A 69 -0.71 6.34 -2.61
N ILE A 70 -1.18 7.06 -3.64
CA ILE A 70 -1.13 8.53 -3.66
C ILE A 70 -1.93 9.10 -2.50
N ALA A 71 -3.16 8.64 -2.28
CA ALA A 71 -3.99 9.09 -1.17
C ALA A 71 -3.30 8.86 0.20
N ALA A 72 -2.66 7.69 0.38
CA ALA A 72 -1.85 7.40 1.56
C ALA A 72 -0.62 8.33 1.70
N SER A 73 0.04 8.65 0.58
CA SER A 73 1.21 9.54 0.57
C SER A 73 0.83 10.98 0.89
N VAL A 74 -0.26 11.47 0.28
CA VAL A 74 -0.82 12.80 0.54
C VAL A 74 -1.27 12.93 1.99
N SER A 75 -1.94 11.91 2.56
CA SER A 75 -2.34 11.98 3.96
C SER A 75 -1.14 12.07 4.91
N GLY A 76 -0.04 11.36 4.61
CA GLY A 76 1.22 11.48 5.33
C GLY A 76 1.87 12.86 5.21
N LEU A 77 1.87 13.46 4.02
CA LEU A 77 2.37 14.81 3.79
C LEU A 77 1.54 15.84 4.56
N LEU A 78 0.22 15.78 4.47
CA LEU A 78 -0.69 16.69 5.16
C LEU A 78 -0.46 16.67 6.68
N GLN A 79 -0.35 15.49 7.28
CA GLN A 79 -0.03 15.36 8.70
C GLN A 79 1.32 15.99 9.05
N ALA A 80 2.33 15.80 8.18
CA ALA A 80 3.67 16.34 8.42
C ALA A 80 3.73 17.88 8.33
N TYR A 81 2.84 18.49 7.56
CA TYR A 81 2.64 19.95 7.48
C TYR A 81 1.64 20.48 8.52
N GLY A 82 1.22 19.67 9.50
CA GLY A 82 0.41 20.12 10.64
C GLY A 82 -1.10 20.00 10.45
N TRP A 83 -1.57 19.32 9.38
CA TRP A 83 -2.99 19.04 9.21
C TRP A 83 -3.45 17.97 10.21
N ASN A 84 -4.14 18.40 11.26
CA ASN A 84 -4.65 17.52 12.32
C ASN A 84 -6.10 17.13 12.04
N TRP A 85 -6.31 15.99 11.39
CA TRP A 85 -7.65 15.42 11.19
C TRP A 85 -7.85 14.18 12.07
N PRO A 86 -9.00 13.98 12.74
CA PRO A 86 -9.20 12.86 13.67
C PRO A 86 -9.02 11.47 13.05
N LEU A 87 -9.24 11.35 11.73
CA LEU A 87 -9.04 10.12 10.95
C LEU A 87 -7.56 9.84 10.62
N LEU A 88 -6.71 10.86 10.73
CA LEU A 88 -5.28 10.85 10.41
C LEU A 88 -4.42 11.05 11.67
N ALA A 89 -5.00 11.03 12.86
CA ALA A 89 -4.29 11.33 14.11
C ALA A 89 -3.45 10.13 14.58
N ASP A 90 -2.14 10.35 14.73
CA ASP A 90 -1.18 9.37 15.28
C ASP A 90 -1.43 9.05 16.77
N THR A 91 -2.20 9.89 17.48
CA THR A 91 -2.45 9.81 18.93
C THR A 91 -3.63 8.93 19.32
N ARG A 92 -4.41 8.40 18.36
CA ARG A 92 -5.49 7.45 18.68
C ARG A 92 -4.90 6.06 18.85
N ALA A 93 -5.05 5.48 20.04
CA ALA A 93 -4.90 4.06 20.24
C ALA A 93 -6.26 3.37 20.04
N PRO A 94 -6.35 2.33 19.19
CA PRO A 94 -5.30 1.85 18.32
C PRO A 94 -5.07 2.70 17.06
N GLY A 95 -3.80 2.93 16.72
CA GLY A 95 -3.41 3.75 15.57
C GLY A 95 -3.83 3.13 14.25
N GLY A 96 -4.52 3.91 13.42
CA GLY A 96 -4.93 3.51 12.07
C GLY A 96 -3.73 3.23 11.15
N THR A 97 -3.94 2.43 10.11
CA THR A 97 -2.92 2.03 9.13
C THR A 97 -2.15 3.21 8.52
N LEU A 98 -2.82 4.35 8.28
CA LEU A 98 -2.23 5.57 7.73
C LEU A 98 -1.75 6.56 8.80
N GLY A 99 -2.15 6.41 10.07
CA GLY A 99 -1.56 7.12 11.20
C GLY A 99 -0.27 6.44 11.71
N ASN A 100 0.04 5.22 11.26
CA ASN A 100 1.38 4.68 11.46
C ASN A 100 2.28 5.12 10.31
N ARG A 101 3.16 6.09 10.56
CA ARG A 101 4.09 6.64 9.55
C ARG A 101 5.03 5.60 8.94
N ASN A 102 5.43 4.58 9.70
CA ASN A 102 6.23 3.49 9.16
C ASN A 102 5.41 2.65 8.19
N PHE A 103 4.17 2.32 8.56
CA PHE A 103 3.29 1.53 7.70
C PHE A 103 2.93 2.28 6.40
N MET A 104 2.60 3.57 6.52
CA MET A 104 2.38 4.44 5.36
C MET A 104 3.61 4.45 4.45
N ALA A 105 4.81 4.67 4.99
CA ALA A 105 6.04 4.67 4.19
C ALA A 105 6.30 3.34 3.48
N HIS A 106 6.06 2.20 4.14
CA HIS A 106 6.18 0.88 3.51
C HIS A 106 5.20 0.71 2.35
N LEU A 107 3.94 1.10 2.55
CA LEU A 107 2.92 1.08 1.48
C LEU A 107 3.37 1.94 0.29
N THR A 108 3.90 3.12 0.56
CA THR A 108 4.39 4.05 -0.47
C THR A 108 5.59 3.49 -1.25
N VAL A 109 6.55 2.87 -0.57
CA VAL A 109 7.70 2.21 -1.21
C VAL A 109 7.25 1.06 -2.12
N ILE A 110 6.27 0.26 -1.67
CA ILE A 110 5.74 -0.86 -2.45
C ILE A 110 4.97 -0.35 -3.69
N GLY A 111 4.28 0.79 -3.60
CA GLY A 111 3.51 1.35 -4.70
C GLY A 111 4.33 2.15 -5.73
N LEU A 112 5.51 2.66 -5.34
CA LEU A 112 6.36 3.49 -6.20
C LEU A 112 6.71 2.85 -7.56
N PRO A 113 7.08 1.55 -7.65
CA PRO A 113 7.34 0.89 -8.93
C PRO A 113 6.11 0.85 -9.84
N LEU A 114 4.89 0.81 -9.30
CA LEU A 114 3.66 0.82 -10.09
C LEU A 114 3.42 2.19 -10.74
N ALA A 115 3.72 3.28 -10.04
CA ALA A 115 3.68 4.62 -10.61
C ALA A 115 4.72 4.79 -11.74
N GLY A 116 5.94 4.25 -11.54
CA GLY A 116 6.97 4.20 -12.57
C GLY A 116 6.55 3.36 -13.79
N TRP A 117 5.86 2.25 -13.57
CA TRP A 117 5.30 1.44 -14.65
C TRP A 117 4.24 2.20 -15.46
N ILE A 118 3.37 2.98 -14.81
CA ILE A 118 2.41 3.87 -15.50
C ILE A 118 3.15 4.90 -16.34
N ALA A 119 4.16 5.57 -15.78
CA ALA A 119 4.95 6.57 -16.50
C ALA A 119 5.65 5.96 -17.73
N ALA A 120 6.29 4.80 -17.57
CA ALA A 120 7.03 4.12 -18.64
C ALA A 120 6.14 3.57 -19.77
N ARG A 121 4.88 3.24 -19.47
CA ARG A 121 3.91 2.72 -20.48
C ARG A 121 2.93 3.76 -20.99
N ALA A 122 3.05 5.01 -20.56
CA ALA A 122 2.15 6.06 -20.99
C ALA A 122 2.26 6.29 -22.51
N ARG A 123 1.14 6.20 -23.21
CA ARG A 123 1.05 6.53 -24.65
C ARG A 123 0.83 8.02 -24.91
N THR A 124 0.56 8.79 -23.86
CA THR A 124 0.28 10.23 -23.91
C THR A 124 1.18 10.98 -22.95
N ARG A 125 1.52 12.23 -23.27
CA ARG A 125 2.31 13.11 -22.40
C ARG A 125 1.65 13.29 -21.04
N LEU A 126 0.32 13.46 -21.02
CA LEU A 126 -0.45 13.58 -19.78
C LEU A 126 -0.29 12.33 -18.89
N GLY A 127 -0.39 11.12 -19.47
CA GLY A 127 -0.19 9.88 -18.71
C GLY A 127 1.21 9.77 -18.12
N ALA A 128 2.23 10.20 -18.86
CA ALA A 128 3.62 10.22 -18.38
C ALA A 128 3.79 11.21 -17.23
N LEU A 129 3.26 12.43 -17.38
CA LEU A 129 3.28 13.46 -16.35
C LEU A 129 2.56 13.03 -15.08
N LEU A 130 1.39 12.37 -15.19
CA LEU A 130 0.67 11.82 -14.04
C LEU A 130 1.48 10.74 -13.32
N GLY A 131 2.13 9.84 -14.05
CA GLY A 131 2.99 8.81 -13.47
C GLY A 131 4.19 9.40 -12.73
N VAL A 132 4.89 10.37 -13.34
CA VAL A 132 6.02 11.07 -12.72
C VAL A 132 5.57 11.89 -11.50
N GLY A 133 4.44 12.60 -11.61
CA GLY A 133 3.86 13.35 -10.49
C GLY A 133 3.51 12.46 -9.31
N ALA A 134 2.92 11.29 -9.57
CA ALA A 134 2.66 10.28 -8.54
C ALA A 134 3.96 9.83 -7.86
N MET A 135 5.00 9.53 -8.64
CA MET A 135 6.31 9.16 -8.09
C MET A 135 6.89 10.28 -7.22
N ALA A 136 6.82 11.54 -7.65
CA ALA A 136 7.33 12.68 -6.89
C ALA A 136 6.64 12.82 -5.52
N ILE A 137 5.31 12.70 -5.48
CA ILE A 137 4.53 12.72 -4.24
C ILE A 137 4.95 11.57 -3.31
N MET A 138 5.05 10.36 -3.85
CA MET A 138 5.44 9.16 -3.10
C MET A 138 6.86 9.29 -2.52
N THR A 139 7.82 9.74 -3.33
CA THR A 139 9.21 9.98 -2.89
C THR A 139 9.26 11.05 -1.80
N GLY A 140 8.53 12.15 -1.95
CA GLY A 140 8.44 13.19 -0.93
C GLY A 140 7.94 12.65 0.41
N ALA A 141 6.89 11.83 0.40
CA ALA A 141 6.37 11.19 1.60
C ALA A 141 7.38 10.22 2.24
N ILE A 142 8.12 9.45 1.44
CA ILE A 142 9.17 8.54 1.92
C ILE A 142 10.30 9.30 2.60
N VAL A 143 10.83 10.34 1.94
CA VAL A 143 11.93 11.16 2.48
C VAL A 143 11.50 11.78 3.80
N LEU A 144 10.33 12.41 3.85
CA LEU A 144 9.85 13.10 5.05
C LEU A 144 9.63 12.14 6.23
N SER A 145 9.14 10.92 5.96
CA SER A 145 9.00 9.87 6.98
C SER A 145 10.35 9.45 7.57
N ARG A 146 11.38 9.29 6.74
CA ARG A 146 12.73 8.91 7.18
C ARG A 146 13.51 10.06 7.85
N SER A 147 13.41 11.29 7.34
CA SER A 147 14.14 12.45 7.88
C SER A 147 13.69 12.81 9.31
N ARG A 148 12.41 12.68 9.65
CA ARG A 148 11.96 12.86 11.04
C ARG A 148 12.40 11.72 11.96
N ALA A 149 12.42 10.48 11.48
CA ALA A 149 12.93 9.35 12.26
C ALA A 149 14.43 9.54 12.59
N ALA A 150 15.21 10.07 11.65
CA ALA A 150 16.61 10.43 11.88
C ALA A 150 16.78 11.49 12.97
N TRP A 151 15.88 12.49 13.04
CA TRP A 151 15.90 13.51 14.11
C TRP A 151 15.60 12.94 15.50
N VAL A 152 14.71 11.95 15.63
CA VAL A 152 14.39 11.31 16.92
C VAL A 152 15.47 10.32 17.36
N GLY A 153 16.19 9.70 16.43
CA GLY A 153 17.31 8.80 16.74
C GLY A 153 18.63 9.48 17.12
N LEU A 154 18.71 10.81 16.98
CA LEU A 154 19.87 11.63 17.39
C LEU A 154 19.66 12.31 18.76
N GLY A 155 18.53 12.07 19.43
CA GLY A 155 18.21 12.58 20.76
C GLY A 155 18.40 11.54 21.85
#